data_AF-D3I9R1-F1
#
_entry.id   AF-D3I9R1-F1
#
_cell.length_a   1.000
_cell.length_b   1.000
_cell.length_c   1.000
_cell.angle_alpha   90.00
_cell.angle_beta   90.00
_cell.angle_gamma   90.00
#
_symmetry.space_group_name_H-M   'P 1'
#
loop_
_entity.id
_entity.type
_entity.pdbx_description
1 polymer ?
#
loop_
_entity_poly.entity_id
_entity_poly.type
_entity_poly.pdbx_seq_one_letter_code
_entity_poly.pdbx_strand_id
1 'polypeptide(L)'
;MYTKHTVFYSFFYYKRIAFAKQFVFLHKSIIMKVLQSSFFRALCALIVGALTIMYRDEAQKWLVIVIGVLFFLSGVISCAVYYGSRKNFADVQVLDNNGVQIAGTTPTLPLVGIACAILGVVLALMPATFQQWLSYLLAFLLIIGSINQYINLAQVSKLAKIGPFFWITPCITMLIGLVALVKPTLLGASFLFILGWAILLFGVIETINSIKIYAIKKAYNKAVIAAQQAVETEEIVATTTETPQIKEIKASETDEETTEVADETI
;
A
#
# COMPACT_ATOMS: atom_id res chain seq x y z
N MET A 1 49.46 -17.90 -1.56
CA MET A 1 48.18 -18.52 -1.95
C MET A 1 46.97 -17.88 -1.25
N TYR A 2 47.03 -16.60 -0.84
CA TYR A 2 45.95 -15.92 -0.08
C TYR A 2 45.21 -14.82 -0.88
N THR A 3 45.74 -14.39 -2.02
CA THR A 3 45.23 -13.22 -2.74
C THR A 3 43.99 -13.51 -3.60
N LYS A 4 43.80 -14.75 -4.07
CA LYS A 4 42.67 -15.09 -4.96
C LYS A 4 41.34 -15.29 -4.24
N HIS A 5 41.35 -15.76 -2.99
CA HIS A 5 40.11 -15.99 -2.23
C HIS A 5 39.45 -14.67 -1.77
N THR A 6 40.23 -13.72 -1.27
CA THR A 6 39.71 -12.43 -0.77
C THR A 6 39.06 -11.58 -1.87
N VAL A 7 39.63 -11.63 -3.08
CA VAL A 7 39.08 -10.91 -4.25
C VAL A 7 37.77 -11.54 -4.71
N PHE A 8 37.63 -12.87 -4.63
CA PHE A 8 36.41 -13.57 -5.01
C PHE A 8 35.25 -13.27 -4.04
N TYR A 9 35.50 -13.27 -2.73
CA TYR A 9 34.49 -12.92 -1.73
C TYR A 9 34.05 -11.45 -1.84
N SER A 10 34.98 -10.51 -2.02
CA SER A 10 34.64 -9.09 -2.22
C SER A 10 33.90 -8.84 -3.53
N PHE A 11 34.24 -9.55 -4.61
CA PHE A 11 33.55 -9.46 -5.90
C PHE A 11 32.11 -9.98 -5.82
N PHE A 12 31.87 -11.11 -5.15
CA PHE A 12 30.52 -11.64 -4.91
C PHE A 12 29.69 -10.76 -3.96
N TYR A 13 30.30 -10.19 -2.91
CA TYR A 13 29.62 -9.26 -2.00
C TYR A 13 29.18 -7.99 -2.73
N TYR A 14 30.07 -7.40 -3.54
CA TYR A 14 29.78 -6.19 -4.30
C TYR A 14 28.71 -6.43 -5.37
N LYS A 15 28.78 -7.57 -6.09
CA LYS A 15 27.79 -7.95 -7.11
C LYS A 15 26.42 -8.25 -6.49
N ARG A 16 26.35 -8.82 -5.27
CA ARG A 16 25.09 -9.04 -4.52
C ARG A 16 24.46 -7.71 -4.06
N ILE A 17 25.27 -6.75 -3.62
CA ILE A 17 24.81 -5.41 -3.22
C ILE A 17 24.34 -4.61 -4.43
N ALA A 18 25.07 -4.66 -5.55
CA ALA A 18 24.68 -4.04 -6.81
C ALA A 18 23.39 -4.65 -7.35
N PHE A 19 23.23 -5.98 -7.30
CA PHE A 19 22.00 -6.67 -7.69
C PHE A 19 20.82 -6.34 -6.77
N ALA A 20 21.04 -6.23 -5.45
CA ALA A 20 20.02 -5.79 -4.51
C ALA A 20 19.61 -4.32 -4.76
N LYS A 21 20.57 -3.43 -5.05
CA LYS A 21 20.29 -2.04 -5.44
C LYS A 21 19.55 -1.95 -6.77
N GLN A 22 19.96 -2.73 -7.78
CA GLN A 22 19.32 -2.79 -9.08
C GLN A 22 17.89 -3.34 -8.94
N PHE A 23 17.69 -4.39 -8.15
CA PHE A 23 16.39 -4.98 -7.86
C PHE A 23 15.49 -3.99 -7.10
N VAL A 24 16.00 -3.33 -6.05
CA VAL A 24 15.26 -2.30 -5.31
C VAL A 24 14.90 -1.10 -6.20
N PHE A 25 15.81 -0.67 -7.07
CA PHE A 25 15.57 0.47 -7.99
C PHE A 25 14.59 0.12 -9.11
N LEU A 26 14.71 -1.08 -9.70
CA LEU A 26 13.82 -1.57 -10.75
C LEU A 26 12.42 -1.84 -10.19
N HIS A 27 12.35 -2.48 -9.02
CA HIS A 27 11.12 -2.66 -8.25
C HIS A 27 10.50 -1.31 -7.91
N LYS A 28 11.28 -0.35 -7.40
CA LYS A 28 10.80 1.01 -7.11
C LYS A 28 10.24 1.69 -8.36
N SER A 29 10.88 1.58 -9.52
CA SER A 29 10.41 2.23 -10.76
C SER A 29 9.13 1.60 -11.33
N ILE A 30 9.01 0.27 -11.28
CA ILE A 30 7.81 -0.47 -11.72
C ILE A 30 6.66 -0.25 -10.72
N ILE A 31 6.94 -0.34 -9.43
CA ILE A 31 5.97 -0.14 -8.36
C ILE A 31 5.48 1.29 -8.29
N MET A 32 6.34 2.29 -8.50
CA MET A 32 5.91 3.68 -8.46
C MET A 32 4.93 4.00 -9.60
N LYS A 33 5.07 3.36 -10.77
CA LYS A 33 4.13 3.47 -11.90
C LYS A 33 2.85 2.65 -11.69
N VAL A 34 2.95 1.46 -11.12
CA VAL A 34 1.82 0.56 -10.89
C VAL A 34 0.98 1.00 -9.67
N LEU A 35 1.60 1.48 -8.59
CA LEU A 35 0.93 2.02 -7.40
C LEU A 35 0.40 3.45 -7.59
N GLN A 36 0.90 4.23 -8.55
CA GLN A 36 0.30 5.53 -8.90
C GLN A 36 -1.07 5.38 -9.56
N SER A 37 -1.35 4.21 -10.17
CA SER A 37 -2.69 3.92 -10.65
C SER A 37 -3.59 3.60 -9.47
N SER A 38 -4.33 4.61 -9.01
CA SER A 38 -5.32 4.52 -7.93
C SER A 38 -6.27 3.32 -8.13
N PHE A 39 -6.58 2.99 -9.39
CA PHE A 39 -7.40 1.85 -9.77
C PHE A 39 -6.74 0.50 -9.49
N PHE A 40 -5.45 0.33 -9.82
CA PHE A 40 -4.73 -0.93 -9.56
C PHE A 40 -4.61 -1.21 -8.06
N ARG A 41 -4.29 -0.18 -7.27
CA ARG A 41 -4.22 -0.30 -5.80
C ARG A 41 -5.57 -0.68 -5.20
N ALA A 42 -6.65 -0.07 -5.66
CA ALA A 42 -8.00 -0.39 -5.20
C ALA A 42 -8.40 -1.84 -5.55
N LEU A 43 -8.10 -2.27 -6.78
CA LEU A 43 -8.35 -3.65 -7.23
C LEU A 43 -7.55 -4.66 -6.42
N CYS A 44 -6.26 -4.41 -6.19
CA CYS A 44 -5.43 -5.25 -5.34
C CYS A 44 -5.96 -5.31 -3.90
N ALA A 45 -6.40 -4.19 -3.33
CA ALA A 45 -6.99 -4.17 -1.99
C ALA A 45 -8.28 -5.01 -1.94
N LEU A 46 -9.14 -4.93 -2.95
CA LEU A 46 -10.35 -5.77 -3.02
C LEU A 46 -10.02 -7.26 -3.11
N ILE A 47 -9.09 -7.65 -3.99
CA ILE A 47 -8.67 -9.04 -4.15
C ILE A 47 -8.05 -9.56 -2.85
N VAL A 48 -7.08 -8.84 -2.29
CA VAL A 48 -6.41 -9.22 -1.03
C VAL A 48 -7.41 -9.27 0.12
N GLY A 49 -8.31 -8.30 0.24
CA GLY A 49 -9.35 -8.29 1.26
C GLY A 49 -10.29 -9.49 1.16
N ALA A 50 -10.76 -9.81 -0.05
CA ALA A 50 -11.62 -10.97 -0.29
C ALA A 50 -10.90 -12.30 0.01
N LEU A 51 -9.67 -12.48 -0.45
CA LEU A 51 -8.86 -13.67 -0.15
C LEU A 51 -8.62 -13.81 1.36
N THR A 52 -8.37 -12.69 2.05
CA THR A 52 -8.14 -12.69 3.50
C THR A 52 -9.37 -13.15 4.25
N ILE A 53 -10.58 -12.75 3.81
CA ILE A 53 -11.84 -13.21 4.43
C ILE A 53 -12.09 -14.69 4.13
N MET A 54 -11.87 -15.13 2.88
CA MET A 54 -12.19 -16.48 2.45
C MET A 54 -11.26 -17.53 3.06
N TYR A 55 -9.96 -17.21 3.19
CA TYR A 55 -8.94 -18.12 3.74
C TYR A 55 -8.49 -17.73 5.15
N ARG A 56 -9.28 -16.95 5.89
CA ARG A 56 -8.89 -16.35 7.18
C ARG A 56 -8.26 -17.32 8.18
N ASP A 57 -8.82 -18.52 8.34
CA ASP A 57 -8.35 -19.46 9.35
C ASP A 57 -7.03 -20.12 8.93
N GLU A 58 -6.87 -20.42 7.64
CA GLU A 58 -5.61 -20.93 7.09
C GLU A 58 -4.53 -19.85 7.07
N ALA A 59 -4.86 -18.64 6.60
CA ALA A 59 -3.94 -17.52 6.56
C ALA A 59 -3.41 -17.15 7.96
N GLN A 60 -4.25 -17.23 8.99
CA GLN A 60 -3.82 -16.97 10.37
C GLN A 60 -2.87 -18.06 10.88
N LYS A 61 -3.14 -19.34 10.59
CA LYS A 61 -2.23 -20.44 10.93
C LYS A 61 -0.87 -20.26 10.25
N TRP A 62 -0.87 -20.03 8.95
CA TRP A 62 0.35 -19.83 8.17
C TRP A 62 1.15 -18.60 8.65
N LEU A 63 0.48 -17.52 9.04
CA LEU A 63 1.12 -16.36 9.63
C LEU A 63 1.88 -16.74 10.91
N VAL A 64 1.23 -17.45 11.84
CA VAL A 64 1.87 -17.89 13.10
C VAL A 64 3.04 -18.82 12.84
N ILE A 65 2.90 -19.78 11.92
CA ILE A 65 3.96 -20.71 11.53
C ILE A 65 5.15 -19.96 10.94
N VAL A 66 4.92 -19.02 10.01
CA VAL A 66 5.99 -18.22 9.38
C VAL A 66 6.73 -17.41 10.43
N ILE A 67 6.00 -16.70 11.32
CA ILE A 67 6.64 -15.96 12.42
C ILE A 67 7.46 -16.92 13.31
N GLY A 68 6.92 -18.09 13.65
CA GLY A 68 7.62 -19.10 14.43
C GLY A 68 8.92 -19.57 13.77
N VAL A 69 8.88 -19.89 12.47
CA VAL A 69 10.07 -20.27 11.69
C VAL A 69 11.09 -19.13 11.64
N LEU A 70 10.65 -17.89 11.43
CA LEU A 70 11.54 -16.71 11.43
C LEU A 70 12.21 -16.51 12.80
N PHE A 71 11.45 -16.66 13.90
CA PHE A 71 11.97 -16.59 15.26
C PHE A 71 12.97 -17.72 15.55
N PHE A 72 12.67 -18.93 15.09
CA PHE A 72 13.56 -20.08 15.24
C PHE A 72 14.88 -19.86 14.49
N LEU A 73 14.82 -19.47 13.21
CA LEU A 73 16.01 -19.17 12.42
C LEU A 73 16.85 -18.06 13.07
N SER A 74 16.19 -16.99 13.54
CA SER A 74 16.86 -15.89 14.26
C SER A 74 17.55 -16.39 15.55
N GLY A 75 16.88 -17.24 16.32
CA GLY A 75 17.43 -17.85 17.55
C GLY A 75 18.63 -18.77 17.27
N VAL A 76 18.54 -19.61 16.25
CA VAL A 76 19.64 -20.49 15.83
C VAL A 76 20.86 -19.69 15.36
N ILE A 77 20.65 -18.64 14.58
CA ILE A 77 21.75 -17.75 14.13
C ILE A 77 22.41 -17.08 15.34
N SER A 78 21.62 -16.57 16.30
CA SER A 78 22.16 -15.97 17.53
C SER A 78 23.00 -16.96 18.35
N CYS A 79 22.55 -18.20 18.48
CA CYS A 79 23.30 -19.27 19.15
C CYS A 79 24.57 -19.67 18.37
N ALA A 80 24.50 -19.76 17.04
CA ALA A 80 25.62 -20.09 16.18
C ALA A 80 26.74 -19.02 16.25
N VAL A 81 26.37 -17.74 16.27
CA VAL A 81 27.32 -16.63 16.47
C VAL A 81 27.99 -16.74 17.83
N TYR A 82 27.22 -16.99 18.91
CA TYR A 82 27.81 -17.19 20.24
C TYR A 82 28.79 -18.35 20.29
N TYR A 83 28.45 -19.50 19.69
CA TYR A 83 29.33 -20.68 19.69
C TYR A 83 30.58 -20.45 18.84
N GLY A 84 30.43 -19.79 17.68
CA GLY A 84 31.55 -19.38 16.83
C GLY A 84 32.48 -18.40 17.56
N SER A 85 31.92 -17.36 18.16
CA SER A 85 32.68 -16.40 18.97
C SER A 85 33.35 -17.07 20.17
N ARG A 86 32.67 -17.99 20.88
CA ARG A 86 33.24 -18.73 22.01
C ARG A 86 34.51 -19.52 21.62
N LYS A 87 34.54 -20.11 20.42
CA LYS A 87 35.74 -20.79 19.90
C LYS A 87 36.88 -19.82 19.58
N ASN A 88 36.56 -18.63 19.08
CA ASN A 88 37.57 -17.60 18.78
C ASN A 88 38.07 -16.86 20.05
N PHE A 89 37.22 -16.66 21.05
CA PHE A 89 37.60 -16.06 22.34
C PHE A 89 38.44 -17.00 23.22
N ALA A 90 38.32 -18.31 23.05
CA ALA A 90 39.20 -19.27 23.72
C ALA A 90 40.66 -19.18 23.23
N ASP A 91 40.89 -18.62 22.04
CA ASP A 91 42.19 -18.50 21.38
C ASP A 91 42.84 -17.12 21.57
N VAL A 92 42.06 -16.08 21.85
CA VAL A 92 42.56 -14.69 22.03
C VAL A 92 42.53 -14.30 23.51
N GLN A 93 43.44 -14.88 24.30
CA GLN A 93 43.81 -14.33 25.60
C GLN A 93 44.84 -13.21 25.37
N VAL A 94 44.37 -11.96 25.33
CA VAL A 94 45.26 -10.80 25.41
C VAL A 94 45.77 -10.67 26.85
N LEU A 95 46.97 -11.20 27.09
CA LEU A 95 47.71 -11.07 28.33
C LEU A 95 48.52 -9.77 28.27
N ASP A 96 48.35 -8.88 29.25
CA ASP A 96 49.20 -7.70 29.38
C ASP A 96 50.66 -8.13 29.68
N ASN A 97 51.63 -7.25 29.40
CA ASN A 97 53.08 -7.52 29.53
C ASN A 97 53.52 -7.84 30.99
N ASN A 98 52.59 -7.74 31.95
CA ASN A 98 52.73 -8.08 33.38
C ASN A 98 51.97 -9.35 33.81
N GLY A 99 51.40 -10.12 32.87
CA GLY A 99 50.68 -11.37 33.19
C GLY A 99 49.27 -11.18 33.73
N VAL A 100 48.70 -9.97 33.69
CA VAL A 100 47.33 -9.69 34.13
C VAL A 100 46.40 -9.67 32.92
N GLN A 101 45.33 -10.49 32.96
CA GLN A 101 44.32 -10.54 31.92
C GLN A 101 43.48 -9.26 31.93
N ILE A 102 43.67 -8.37 30.95
CA ILE A 102 42.86 -7.17 30.78
C ILE A 102 41.70 -7.51 29.84
N ALA A 103 40.61 -7.98 30.45
CA ALA A 103 39.26 -8.03 29.90
C ALA A 103 39.09 -8.68 28.52
N GLY A 104 39.06 -10.02 28.49
CA GLY A 104 38.24 -10.71 27.50
C GLY A 104 36.77 -10.44 27.83
N THR A 105 36.09 -9.56 27.10
CA THR A 105 34.63 -9.38 27.22
C THR A 105 33.99 -10.75 26.98
N THR A 106 33.66 -11.45 28.08
CA THR A 106 33.03 -12.77 27.98
C THR A 106 31.80 -12.61 27.10
N PRO A 107 31.65 -13.42 26.04
CA PRO A 107 30.44 -13.34 25.24
C PRO A 107 29.27 -13.60 26.19
N THR A 108 28.36 -12.64 26.32
CA THR A 108 27.15 -12.80 27.11
C THR A 108 26.38 -13.98 26.52
N LEU A 109 25.99 -14.94 27.37
CA LEU A 109 25.17 -16.06 26.94
C LEU A 109 23.96 -15.54 26.15
N PRO A 110 23.63 -16.12 24.98
CA PRO A 110 22.55 -15.65 24.12
C PRO A 110 21.22 -16.14 24.72
N LEU A 111 20.88 -15.65 25.92
CA LEU A 111 19.63 -15.95 26.62
C LEU A 111 18.43 -15.63 25.72
N VAL A 112 18.51 -14.50 25.02
CA VAL A 112 17.52 -14.06 24.04
C VAL A 112 17.48 -15.00 22.82
N GLY A 113 18.63 -15.49 22.35
CA GLY A 113 18.70 -16.43 21.23
C GLY A 113 18.05 -17.78 21.54
N ILE A 114 18.29 -18.30 22.75
CA ILE A 114 17.66 -19.52 23.24
C ILE A 114 16.14 -19.33 23.40
N ALA A 115 15.71 -18.22 24.00
CA ALA A 115 14.29 -17.90 24.14
C ALA A 115 13.59 -17.76 22.78
N CYS A 116 14.20 -17.08 21.81
CA CYS A 116 13.69 -16.96 20.44
C CYS A 116 13.61 -18.32 19.73
N ALA A 117 14.61 -19.20 19.92
CA ALA A 117 14.59 -20.54 19.34
C ALA A 117 13.44 -21.39 19.91
N ILE A 118 13.30 -21.42 21.24
CA ILE A 118 12.23 -22.17 21.92
C ILE A 118 10.85 -21.62 21.51
N LEU A 119 10.69 -20.29 21.56
CA LEU A 119 9.45 -19.64 21.14
C LEU A 119 9.11 -19.97 19.69
N GLY A 120 10.09 -19.92 18.79
CA GLY A 120 9.91 -20.25 17.38
C GLY A 120 9.43 -21.68 17.14
N VAL A 121 10.00 -22.66 17.86
CA VAL A 121 9.56 -24.06 17.80
C VAL A 121 8.13 -24.22 18.31
N VAL A 122 7.79 -23.61 19.45
CA VAL A 122 6.45 -23.69 20.02
C VAL A 122 5.41 -23.10 19.07
N LEU A 123 5.70 -21.94 18.47
CA LEU A 123 4.79 -21.29 17.51
C LEU A 123 4.61 -22.11 16.22
N ALA A 124 5.68 -22.75 15.73
CA ALA A 124 5.63 -23.53 14.49
C ALA A 124 4.92 -24.89 14.68
N LEU A 125 5.12 -25.56 15.81
CA LEU A 125 4.55 -26.89 16.08
C LEU A 125 3.14 -26.83 16.66
N MET A 126 2.82 -25.80 17.44
CA MET A 126 1.51 -25.64 18.09
C MET A 126 0.83 -24.31 17.70
N PRO A 127 0.59 -24.05 16.40
CA PRO A 127 0.01 -22.78 15.95
C PRO A 127 -1.43 -22.60 16.44
N ALA A 128 -2.19 -23.69 16.62
CA ALA A 128 -3.59 -23.65 17.04
C ALA A 128 -3.78 -23.07 18.45
N THR A 129 -2.94 -23.47 19.41
CA THR A 129 -3.00 -22.98 20.80
C THR A 129 -2.70 -21.48 20.84
N PHE A 130 -1.65 -21.05 20.14
CA PHE A 130 -1.29 -19.63 20.08
C PHE A 130 -2.38 -18.78 19.41
N GLN A 131 -2.97 -19.29 18.32
CA GLN A 131 -4.10 -18.65 17.64
C GLN A 131 -5.29 -18.44 18.57
N GLN A 132 -5.59 -19.39 19.44
CA GLN A 132 -6.69 -19.27 20.39
C GLN A 132 -6.45 -18.13 21.39
N TRP A 133 -5.26 -18.06 21.98
CA TRP A 133 -4.88 -16.95 22.86
C TRP A 133 -4.88 -15.60 22.14
N LEU A 134 -4.44 -15.57 20.89
CA LEU A 134 -4.43 -14.35 20.07
C LEU A 134 -5.86 -13.83 19.81
N SER A 135 -6.83 -14.72 19.64
CA SER A 135 -8.24 -14.34 19.45
C SER A 135 -8.82 -13.67 20.71
N TYR A 136 -8.52 -14.19 21.90
CA TYR A 136 -8.92 -13.55 23.16
C TYR A 136 -8.26 -12.20 23.37
N LEU A 137 -6.95 -12.10 23.08
CA LEU A 137 -6.21 -10.84 23.16
C LEU A 137 -6.80 -9.80 22.20
N LEU A 138 -7.15 -10.21 20.98
CA LEU A 138 -7.79 -9.33 20.01
C LEU A 138 -9.18 -8.90 20.48
N ALA A 139 -10.00 -9.79 21.03
CA ALA A 139 -11.31 -9.45 21.57
C ALA A 139 -11.19 -8.39 22.68
N PHE A 140 -10.21 -8.55 23.57
CA PHE A 140 -9.91 -7.57 24.60
C PHE A 140 -9.46 -6.22 24.02
N LEU A 141 -8.56 -6.23 23.02
CA LEU A 141 -8.15 -5.02 22.29
C LEU A 141 -9.33 -4.37 21.56
N LEU A 142 -10.29 -5.14 21.06
CA LEU A 142 -11.47 -4.62 20.38
C LEU A 142 -12.36 -3.83 21.35
N ILE A 143 -12.52 -4.32 22.59
CA ILE A 143 -13.25 -3.62 23.66
C ILE A 143 -12.53 -2.32 24.03
N ILE A 144 -11.21 -2.36 24.20
CA ILE A 144 -10.42 -1.14 24.45
C ILE A 144 -10.56 -0.16 23.25
N GLY A 145 -10.52 -0.68 22.03
CA GLY A 145 -10.70 0.09 20.81
C GLY A 145 -12.07 0.78 20.73
N SER A 146 -13.15 0.09 21.10
CA SER A 146 -14.50 0.67 21.12
C SER A 146 -14.63 1.74 22.21
N ILE A 147 -14.03 1.53 23.39
CA ILE A 147 -13.96 2.55 24.44
C ILE A 147 -13.25 3.79 23.91
N ASN A 148 -12.11 3.64 23.25
CA ASN A 148 -11.40 4.76 22.64
C ASN A 148 -12.25 5.45 21.56
N GLN A 149 -12.99 4.70 20.76
CA GLN A 149 -13.92 5.27 19.77
C GLN A 149 -15.04 6.08 20.43
N TYR A 150 -15.61 5.61 21.55
CA TYR A 150 -16.57 6.37 22.35
C TYR A 150 -15.96 7.65 22.92
N ILE A 151 -14.75 7.58 23.49
CA ILE A 151 -14.07 8.75 24.06
C ILE A 151 -13.85 9.80 22.97
N ASN A 152 -13.37 9.41 21.79
CA ASN A 152 -13.15 10.34 20.67
C ASN A 152 -14.46 11.00 20.22
N LEU A 153 -15.55 10.23 20.08
CA LEU A 153 -16.86 10.81 19.76
C LEU A 153 -17.36 11.76 20.85
N ALA A 154 -17.16 11.42 22.12
CA ALA A 154 -17.55 12.27 23.25
C ALA A 154 -16.73 13.58 23.31
N GLN A 155 -15.47 13.58 22.85
CA GLN A 155 -14.70 14.82 22.72
C GLN A 155 -15.22 15.67 21.56
N VAL A 156 -15.47 15.05 20.40
CA VAL A 156 -16.00 15.79 19.23
C VAL A 156 -17.43 16.29 19.50
N SER A 157 -18.23 15.58 20.30
CA SER A 157 -19.61 15.99 20.61
C SER A 157 -19.68 17.24 21.47
N LYS A 158 -18.60 17.56 22.19
CA LYS A 158 -18.47 18.82 22.92
C LYS A 158 -18.21 20.00 21.98
N LEU A 159 -17.66 19.74 20.78
CA LEU A 159 -17.27 20.76 19.80
C LEU A 159 -18.29 20.92 18.67
N ALA A 160 -19.02 19.85 18.33
CA ALA A 160 -20.00 19.85 17.24
C ALA A 160 -21.19 18.96 17.58
N LYS A 161 -22.37 19.28 17.02
CA LYS A 161 -23.57 18.46 17.19
C LYS A 161 -23.44 17.20 16.33
N ILE A 162 -23.07 16.08 16.95
CA ILE A 162 -22.90 14.80 16.27
C ILE A 162 -24.26 14.11 16.10
N GLY A 163 -24.54 13.65 14.89
CA GLY A 163 -25.74 12.87 14.60
C GLY A 163 -25.72 11.50 15.31
N PRO A 164 -26.89 10.96 15.72
CA PRO A 164 -26.97 9.70 16.47
C PRO A 164 -26.39 8.50 15.70
N PHE A 165 -26.37 8.56 14.36
CA PHE A 165 -25.80 7.50 13.52
C PHE A 165 -24.33 7.20 13.83
N PHE A 166 -23.53 8.21 14.19
CA PHE A 166 -22.11 8.01 14.52
C PHE A 166 -21.91 7.21 15.82
N TRP A 167 -22.87 7.27 16.75
CA TRP A 167 -22.81 6.54 18.03
C TRP A 167 -23.09 5.05 17.88
N ILE A 168 -23.70 4.63 16.77
CA ILE A 168 -24.00 3.21 16.51
C ILE A 168 -22.71 2.43 16.27
N THR A 169 -21.72 3.04 15.61
CA THR A 169 -20.45 2.38 15.27
C THR A 169 -19.70 1.86 16.51
N PRO A 170 -19.43 2.66 17.57
CA PRO A 170 -18.80 2.16 18.78
C PRO A 170 -19.68 1.14 19.54
N CYS A 171 -21.02 1.21 19.44
CA CYS A 171 -21.91 0.18 20.00
C CYS A 171 -21.72 -1.18 19.31
N ILE A 172 -21.67 -1.18 17.97
CA ILE A 172 -21.47 -2.40 17.19
C ILE A 172 -20.11 -3.02 17.50
N THR A 173 -19.04 -2.21 17.50
CA THR A 173 -17.68 -2.72 17.79
C THR A 173 -17.57 -3.26 19.21
N MET A 174 -18.20 -2.61 20.19
CA MET A 174 -18.23 -3.11 21.57
C MET A 174 -18.99 -4.44 21.70
N LEU A 175 -20.13 -4.58 21.02
CA LEU A 175 -20.90 -5.83 21.02
C LEU A 175 -20.11 -6.98 20.37
N ILE A 176 -19.45 -6.72 19.25
CA ILE A 176 -18.56 -7.69 18.59
C ILE A 176 -17.44 -8.12 19.53
N GLY A 177 -16.81 -7.17 20.24
CA GLY A 177 -15.74 -7.47 21.20
C GLY A 177 -16.20 -8.33 22.37
N LEU A 178 -17.37 -8.02 22.94
CA LEU A 178 -17.96 -8.78 24.04
C LEU A 178 -18.34 -10.20 23.61
N VAL A 179 -18.99 -10.35 22.45
CA VAL A 179 -19.35 -11.67 21.90
C VAL A 179 -18.10 -12.49 21.60
N ALA A 180 -17.05 -11.86 21.03
CA ALA A 180 -15.78 -12.51 20.75
C ALA A 180 -15.05 -12.97 22.03
N LEU A 181 -15.25 -12.29 23.17
CA LEU A 181 -14.69 -12.70 24.46
C LEU A 181 -15.38 -13.97 25.01
N VAL A 182 -16.72 -14.04 24.91
CA VAL A 182 -17.51 -15.16 25.45
C VAL A 182 -17.43 -16.40 24.55
N LYS A 183 -17.51 -16.20 23.23
CA LYS A 183 -17.37 -17.27 22.23
C LYS A 183 -16.53 -16.76 21.04
N PRO A 184 -15.20 -16.88 21.10
CA PRO A 184 -14.32 -16.43 20.01
C PRO A 184 -14.60 -17.16 18.69
N THR A 185 -15.10 -18.40 18.77
CA THR A 185 -15.43 -19.23 17.62
C THR A 185 -16.74 -18.85 16.93
N LEU A 186 -17.69 -18.20 17.62
CA LEU A 186 -19.04 -17.93 17.10
C LEU A 186 -19.04 -16.93 15.93
N LEU A 187 -18.17 -15.93 16.04
CA LEU A 187 -18.03 -14.92 15.00
C LEU A 187 -16.96 -15.29 13.98
N GLY A 188 -16.24 -16.40 14.24
CA GLY A 188 -14.97 -16.62 13.57
C GLY A 188 -14.12 -15.35 13.58
N ALA A 189 -14.07 -14.67 14.73
CA ALA A 189 -13.41 -13.39 14.88
C ALA A 189 -11.89 -13.63 14.94
N SER A 190 -11.33 -14.12 13.84
CA SER A 190 -9.90 -14.13 13.61
C SER A 190 -9.46 -12.70 13.29
N PHE A 191 -8.25 -12.33 13.69
CA PHE A 191 -7.66 -11.02 13.39
C PHE A 191 -7.78 -10.65 11.92
N LEU A 192 -7.54 -11.64 11.05
CA LEU A 192 -7.63 -11.50 9.61
C LEU A 192 -9.06 -11.26 9.10
N PHE A 193 -10.10 -11.67 9.82
CA PHE A 193 -11.48 -11.41 9.40
C PHE A 193 -11.81 -9.92 9.48
N ILE A 194 -11.53 -9.31 10.64
CA ILE A 194 -11.76 -7.87 10.87
C ILE A 194 -10.85 -7.04 9.97
N LEU A 195 -9.58 -7.45 9.84
CA LEU A 195 -8.63 -6.80 8.94
C LEU A 195 -9.06 -6.93 7.47
N GLY A 196 -9.56 -8.09 7.05
CA GLY A 196 -10.03 -8.35 5.69
C GLY A 196 -11.18 -7.42 5.31
N TRP A 197 -12.17 -7.26 6.20
CA TRP A 197 -13.26 -6.29 6.01
C TRP A 197 -12.77 -4.84 5.94
N ALA A 198 -11.81 -4.45 6.79
CA ALA A 198 -11.23 -3.12 6.75
C ALA A 198 -10.51 -2.83 5.41
N ILE A 199 -9.72 -3.79 4.92
CA ILE A 199 -9.03 -3.69 3.62
C ILE A 199 -10.05 -3.65 2.47
N LEU A 200 -11.12 -4.43 2.55
CA LEU A 200 -12.17 -4.46 1.53
C LEU A 200 -12.92 -3.11 1.48
N LEU A 201 -13.36 -2.58 2.62
CA LEU A 201 -14.00 -1.26 2.72
C LEU A 201 -13.07 -0.16 2.19
N PHE A 202 -11.79 -0.22 2.56
CA PHE A 202 -10.77 0.69 2.01
C PHE A 202 -10.68 0.59 0.49
N GLY A 203 -10.64 -0.63 -0.08
CA GLY A 203 -10.65 -0.84 -1.53
C GLY A 203 -11.87 -0.24 -2.23
N VAL A 204 -13.07 -0.36 -1.63
CA VAL A 204 -14.31 0.24 -2.15
C VAL A 204 -14.23 1.77 -2.12
N ILE A 205 -13.82 2.35 -0.98
CA ILE A 205 -13.68 3.81 -0.82
C ILE A 205 -12.68 4.36 -1.85
N GLU A 206 -11.56 3.67 -2.03
CA GLU A 206 -10.55 4.03 -3.00
C GLU A 206 -11.07 3.95 -4.44
N THR A 207 -11.88 2.94 -4.76
CA THR A 207 -12.51 2.80 -6.08
C THR A 207 -13.47 3.96 -6.35
N ILE A 208 -14.33 4.30 -5.39
CA ILE A 208 -15.27 5.43 -5.50
C ILE A 208 -14.51 6.73 -5.71
N ASN A 209 -13.46 6.97 -4.90
CA ASN A 209 -12.65 8.16 -5.01
C ASN A 209 -11.93 8.25 -6.36
N SER A 210 -11.41 7.12 -6.85
CA SER A 210 -10.75 7.02 -8.16
C SER A 210 -11.70 7.37 -9.31
N ILE A 211 -12.95 6.88 -9.26
CA ILE A 211 -13.97 7.20 -10.27
C ILE A 211 -14.31 8.69 -10.26
N LYS A 212 -14.49 9.30 -9.07
CA LYS A 212 -14.75 10.74 -8.94
C LYS A 212 -13.61 11.59 -9.52
N ILE A 213 -12.36 11.25 -9.17
CA ILE A 213 -11.17 11.94 -9.68
C ILE A 213 -11.07 11.81 -11.20
N TYR A 214 -11.37 10.63 -11.75
CA TYR A 214 -11.36 10.41 -13.20
C TYR A 214 -12.45 11.24 -13.91
N ALA A 215 -13.66 11.28 -13.37
CA ALA A 215 -14.76 12.07 -13.92
C ALA A 215 -14.43 13.58 -13.94
N ILE A 216 -13.86 14.10 -12.85
CA ILE A 216 -13.44 15.50 -12.74
C ILE A 216 -12.31 15.80 -13.74
N LYS A 217 -11.29 14.95 -13.85
CA LYS A 217 -10.19 15.13 -14.83
C LYS A 217 -10.71 15.12 -16.27
N LYS A 218 -11.67 14.26 -16.59
CA LYS A 218 -12.29 14.21 -17.92
C LYS A 218 -13.07 15.50 -18.23
N ALA A 219 -13.84 16.01 -17.27
CA ALA A 219 -14.55 17.28 -17.42
C ALA A 219 -13.59 18.47 -17.58
N TYR A 220 -12.52 18.51 -16.79
CA TYR A 220 -11.46 19.52 -16.88
C TYR A 220 -10.77 19.51 -18.25
N ASN A 221 -10.33 18.34 -18.73
CA ASN A 221 -9.68 18.23 -20.04
C ASN A 221 -10.62 18.65 -21.18
N LYS A 222 -11.91 18.30 -21.11
CA LYS A 222 -12.90 18.75 -22.09
C LYS A 222 -13.07 20.27 -22.09
N ALA A 223 -13.09 20.89 -20.90
CA ALA A 223 -13.20 22.34 -20.76
C ALA A 223 -11.93 23.06 -21.26
N VAL A 224 -10.73 22.51 -21.00
CA VAL A 224 -9.46 23.06 -21.50
C VAL A 224 -9.37 22.98 -23.02
N ILE A 225 -9.74 21.84 -23.61
CA ILE A 225 -9.77 21.68 -25.08
C ILE A 225 -10.80 22.62 -25.71
N ALA A 226 -11.99 22.75 -25.12
CA ALA A 226 -13.01 23.69 -25.61
C ALA A 226 -12.57 25.16 -25.49
N ALA A 227 -11.86 25.52 -24.42
CA ALA A 227 -11.28 26.85 -24.25
C ALA A 227 -10.16 27.13 -25.26
N GLN A 228 -9.30 26.15 -25.56
CA GLN A 228 -8.27 26.26 -26.59
C GLN A 228 -8.87 26.39 -28.00
N GLN A 229 -9.92 25.64 -28.30
CA GLN A 229 -10.65 25.75 -29.57
C GLN A 229 -11.39 27.09 -29.71
N ALA A 230 -11.88 27.68 -28.61
CA ALA A 230 -12.48 29.00 -28.62
C ALA A 230 -11.45 30.10 -28.92
N VAL A 231 -10.24 30.00 -28.38
CA VAL A 231 -9.13 30.93 -28.67
C VAL A 231 -8.65 30.80 -30.12
N GLU A 232 -8.55 29.58 -30.65
CA GLU A 232 -8.18 29.33 -32.06
C GLU A 232 -9.28 29.83 -33.03
N THR A 233 -10.56 29.74 -32.65
CA THR A 233 -11.67 30.28 -33.45
C THR A 233 -11.71 31.81 -33.46
N GLU A 234 -11.37 32.47 -32.34
CA GLU A 234 -11.23 33.93 -32.28
C GLU A 234 -10.04 34.44 -33.11
N GLU A 235 -8.92 33.71 -33.18
CA GLU A 235 -7.74 34.08 -33.98
C GLU A 235 -8.00 33.95 -35.51
N ILE A 236 -8.81 32.96 -35.93
CA ILE A 236 -9.25 32.81 -37.33
C ILE A 236 -10.22 33.93 -37.72
N VAL A 237 -11.09 34.38 -36.80
CA VAL A 237 -12.02 35.49 -37.02
C VAL A 237 -11.29 36.85 -37.03
N ALA A 238 -10.27 37.04 -36.18
CA ALA A 238 -9.45 38.25 -36.16
C ALA A 238 -8.61 38.42 -37.45
N THR A 239 -8.16 37.34 -38.08
CA THR A 239 -7.37 37.39 -39.33
C THR A 239 -8.20 37.78 -40.56
N THR A 240 -9.53 37.68 -40.51
CA THR A 240 -10.40 38.00 -41.67
C THR A 240 -10.75 39.49 -41.78
N THR A 241 -10.31 40.35 -40.85
CA THR A 241 -10.86 41.71 -40.68
C THR A 241 -9.81 42.84 -40.76
N GLU A 242 -8.95 42.88 -41.79
CA GLU A 242 -8.17 44.10 -42.14
C GLU A 242 -8.10 44.35 -43.69
N THR A 243 -9.17 44.96 -44.24
CA THR A 243 -9.37 46.07 -45.26
C THR A 243 -8.37 46.36 -46.42
N PRO A 244 -8.68 47.09 -47.56
CA PRO A 244 -9.95 47.72 -48.03
C PRO A 244 -10.24 47.79 -49.59
N GLN A 245 -11.48 48.19 -49.95
CA GLN A 245 -12.01 48.80 -51.22
C GLN A 245 -12.06 47.92 -52.53
N ILE A 246 -12.97 48.02 -53.54
CA ILE A 246 -13.77 49.10 -54.18
C ILE A 246 -14.96 48.49 -55.00
N LYS A 247 -16.20 49.04 -54.84
CA LYS A 247 -17.35 49.24 -55.78
C LYS A 247 -17.91 48.06 -56.62
N GLU A 248 -19.20 47.95 -56.96
CA GLU A 248 -20.41 48.79 -56.83
C GLU A 248 -21.62 47.94 -57.27
N ILE A 249 -22.75 48.15 -56.58
CA ILE A 249 -24.07 47.61 -56.92
C ILE A 249 -24.84 48.72 -57.64
N LYS A 250 -25.45 48.41 -58.79
CA LYS A 250 -26.91 48.54 -59.00
C LYS A 250 -27.27 47.75 -60.27
N ALA A 251 -28.05 46.67 -60.13
CA ALA A 251 -29.53 46.65 -60.11
C ALA A 251 -30.09 47.02 -61.50
N SER A 252 -31.11 46.40 -62.07
CA SER A 252 -32.13 45.43 -61.68
C SER A 252 -32.96 45.21 -62.96
N GLU A 253 -33.56 44.03 -63.11
CA GLU A 253 -34.90 43.72 -63.67
C GLU A 253 -34.86 42.25 -64.12
N THR A 254 -35.58 41.32 -63.49
CA THR A 254 -37.04 41.14 -63.36
C THR A 254 -37.66 40.57 -64.65
N ASP A 255 -38.35 39.45 -64.44
CA ASP A 255 -39.41 38.81 -65.22
C ASP A 255 -39.10 37.69 -66.24
N GLU A 256 -40.15 36.87 -66.30
CA GLU A 256 -40.38 35.56 -66.89
C GLU A 256 -40.30 35.47 -68.42
N GLU A 257 -40.37 34.22 -68.88
CA GLU A 257 -40.83 33.75 -70.20
C GLU A 257 -39.85 33.64 -71.39
N THR A 258 -39.59 32.36 -71.71
CA THR A 258 -39.78 31.68 -72.99
C THR A 258 -38.90 32.02 -74.22
N THR A 259 -38.38 30.92 -74.79
CA THR A 259 -38.11 30.67 -76.23
C THR A 259 -36.87 31.28 -76.88
N GLU A 260 -35.91 30.38 -77.13
CA GLU A 260 -35.44 29.96 -78.46
C GLU A 260 -35.39 30.96 -79.63
N VAL A 261 -34.23 30.88 -80.30
CA VAL A 261 -33.88 31.24 -81.68
C VAL A 261 -33.31 32.64 -81.89
N ALA A 262 -31.99 32.64 -82.09
CA ALA A 262 -31.26 33.65 -82.86
C ALA A 262 -31.61 33.52 -84.35
N ASP A 263 -31.90 34.65 -85.01
CA ASP A 263 -31.32 34.91 -86.33
C ASP A 263 -31.18 36.42 -86.63
N GLU A 264 -30.00 36.74 -87.14
CA GLU A 264 -29.60 37.81 -88.07
C GLU A 264 -29.91 39.33 -87.84
N THR A 265 -28.80 40.09 -87.75
CA THR A 265 -28.43 41.33 -88.50
C THR A 265 -29.40 42.53 -88.45
N ILE A 266 -28.97 43.78 -88.16
CA ILE A 266 -27.87 44.61 -88.67
C ILE A 266 -27.54 45.66 -87.60
#